data_AF-A0A916CQ33-F1
#
_entry.id   AF-A0A916CQ33-F1
#
_cell.length_a   1.000
_cell.length_b   1.000
_cell.length_c   1.000
_cell.angle_alpha   90.00
_cell.angle_beta   90.00
_cell.angle_gamma   90.00
#
_symmetry.space_group_name_H-M   'P 1'
#
loop_
_entity.id
_entity.type
_entity.pdbx_description
1 polymer ?
#
loop_
_entity_poly.entity_id
_entity_poly.type
_entity_poly.pdbx_seq_one_letter_code
_entity_poly.pdbx_strand_id
1 'polypeptide(L)'
;VADPETGAVIASGFSRSRFEDILEENGLFTAIFSTIDTAVAKAREQGYEKEHIKAVLLVGGSSLIPSVRKTVRQIFGDKVKYHRPLDAVAVGAAAFVSGVDFYDHIQHEYALRFFNRQKNDYDFITLVRAATPYPAENVKELTIKASHDGQAALGLEIYEIGRNHAANTGVLDLVFDQNGGAVFRAKEDDEISSRFWINEKSPTFIKAEPPAKKGEPRFPVRFSIDGNKRLCITVTDNASGKQLFRNFPLIRLT
;
A
#
# COMPACT_ATOMS: atom_id res chain seq x y z
N VAL A 1 18.27 -28.75 -39.28
CA VAL A 1 18.96 -27.55 -39.80
C VAL A 1 20.18 -28.03 -40.57
N ALA A 2 20.41 -27.54 -41.79
CA ALA A 2 21.61 -27.92 -42.53
C ALA A 2 22.82 -27.23 -41.89
N ASP A 3 23.87 -28.00 -41.61
CA ASP A 3 25.17 -27.47 -41.23
C ASP A 3 25.70 -26.61 -42.41
N PRO A 4 25.96 -25.31 -42.20
CA PRO A 4 26.40 -24.41 -43.26
C PRO A 4 27.82 -24.69 -43.76
N GLU A 5 28.64 -25.43 -43.01
CA GLU A 5 30.01 -25.79 -43.39
C GLU A 5 30.10 -27.15 -44.07
N THR A 6 29.34 -28.14 -43.58
CA THR A 6 29.40 -29.52 -44.10
C THR A 6 28.26 -29.90 -45.04
N GLY A 7 27.19 -29.10 -45.09
CA GLY A 7 25.96 -29.41 -45.82
C GLY A 7 25.15 -30.56 -45.22
N ALA A 8 25.61 -31.14 -44.10
CA ALA A 8 24.93 -32.24 -43.44
C ALA A 8 23.60 -31.76 -42.83
N VAL A 9 22.52 -32.49 -43.11
CA VAL A 9 21.22 -32.20 -42.48
C VAL A 9 21.27 -32.71 -41.04
N ILE A 10 21.38 -31.79 -40.08
CA ILE A 10 21.22 -32.11 -38.66
C ILE A 10 19.72 -32.24 -38.40
N ALA A 11 19.28 -33.49 -38.24
CA ALA A 11 17.95 -33.85 -37.78
C ALA A 11 18.10 -34.73 -36.53
N SER A 12 17.33 -34.42 -35.50
CA SER A 12 17.26 -35.24 -34.28
C SER A 12 15.81 -35.35 -33.82
N GLY A 13 15.44 -36.53 -33.34
CA GLY A 13 14.13 -36.77 -32.73
C GLY A 13 14.15 -36.33 -31.27
N PHE A 14 13.16 -35.55 -30.86
CA PHE A 14 12.99 -35.15 -29.46
C PHE A 14 11.69 -35.74 -28.91
N SER A 15 11.79 -36.44 -27.79
CA SER A 15 10.64 -36.87 -27.02
C SER A 15 10.45 -35.99 -25.79
N ARG A 16 9.23 -35.96 -25.26
CA ARG A 16 8.94 -35.28 -23.98
C ARG A 16 9.78 -35.87 -22.85
N SER A 17 9.91 -37.21 -22.78
CA SER A 17 10.70 -37.87 -21.74
C SER A 17 12.15 -37.42 -21.80
N ARG A 18 12.76 -37.37 -22.99
CA ARG A 18 14.16 -36.92 -23.11
C ARG A 18 14.34 -35.48 -22.69
N PHE A 19 13.37 -34.61 -22.98
CA PHE A 19 13.39 -33.24 -22.48
C PHE A 19 13.28 -33.20 -20.95
N GLU A 20 12.38 -33.97 -20.35
CA GLU A 20 12.22 -34.05 -18.90
C GLU A 20 13.47 -34.61 -18.20
N ASP A 21 14.12 -35.63 -18.78
CA ASP A 21 15.40 -36.17 -18.31
C ASP A 21 16.47 -35.08 -18.28
N ILE A 22 16.59 -34.28 -19.36
CA ILE A 22 17.55 -33.17 -19.42
C ILE A 22 17.25 -32.14 -18.32
N LEU A 23 15.99 -31.82 -18.05
CA LEU A 23 15.65 -30.89 -16.98
C LEU A 23 16.04 -31.44 -15.60
N GLU A 24 15.86 -32.74 -15.38
CA GLU A 24 16.27 -33.42 -14.14
C GLU A 24 17.79 -33.48 -14.00
N GLU A 25 18.51 -33.90 -15.04
CA GLU A 25 19.98 -33.92 -15.12
C GLU A 25 20.57 -32.54 -14.81
N ASN A 26 19.89 -31.46 -15.23
CA ASN A 26 20.29 -30.07 -14.97
C ASN A 26 19.69 -29.49 -13.67
N GLY A 27 19.09 -30.32 -12.82
CA GLY A 27 18.69 -29.96 -11.46
C GLY A 27 17.47 -29.05 -11.33
N LEU A 28 16.64 -28.91 -12.39
CA LEU A 28 15.48 -28.01 -12.36
C LEU A 28 14.54 -28.30 -11.20
N PHE A 29 14.20 -29.57 -10.97
CA PHE A 29 13.22 -29.95 -9.94
C PHE A 29 13.76 -29.73 -8.52
N THR A 30 15.06 -29.96 -8.30
CA THR A 30 15.75 -29.63 -7.06
C THR A 30 15.70 -28.14 -6.79
N ALA A 31 15.96 -27.31 -7.80
CA ALA A 31 15.88 -25.86 -7.69
C ALA A 31 14.46 -25.38 -7.36
N ILE A 32 13.43 -25.96 -7.99
CA ILE A 32 12.02 -25.67 -7.68
C ILE A 32 11.71 -25.99 -6.21
N PHE A 33 12.10 -27.18 -5.74
CA PHE A 33 11.82 -27.59 -4.36
C PHE A 33 12.51 -26.67 -3.34
N SER A 34 13.81 -26.41 -3.51
CA SER A 34 14.57 -25.54 -2.61
C SER A 34 14.04 -24.10 -2.57
N THR A 35 13.61 -23.58 -3.72
CA THR A 35 13.00 -22.25 -3.81
C THR A 35 11.69 -22.18 -3.04
N ILE A 36 10.83 -23.20 -3.20
CA ILE A 36 9.54 -23.28 -2.49
C ILE A 36 9.76 -23.42 -0.98
N ASP A 37 10.67 -24.29 -0.56
CA ASP A 37 10.95 -24.53 0.85
C ASP A 37 11.47 -23.26 1.55
N THR A 38 12.38 -22.54 0.89
CA THR A 38 12.87 -21.23 1.36
C THR A 38 11.73 -20.22 1.52
N ALA A 39 10.79 -20.17 0.58
CA ALA A 39 9.66 -19.26 0.65
C ALA A 39 8.69 -19.61 1.80
N VAL A 40 8.42 -20.91 2.01
CA VAL A 40 7.57 -21.38 3.10
C VAL A 40 8.22 -21.15 4.46
N ALA A 41 9.53 -21.35 4.59
CA ALA A 41 10.27 -21.06 5.82
C ALA A 41 10.17 -19.57 6.21
N LYS A 42 10.36 -18.66 5.25
CA LYS A 42 10.19 -17.21 5.49
C LYS A 42 8.77 -16.83 5.88
N ALA A 43 7.76 -17.46 5.27
CA ALA A 43 6.37 -17.23 5.65
C ALA A 43 6.11 -17.68 7.10
N ARG A 44 6.70 -18.82 7.50
CA ARG A 44 6.58 -19.36 8.86
C ARG A 44 7.20 -18.45 9.92
N GLU A 45 8.33 -17.81 9.62
CA GLU A 45 8.93 -16.78 10.50
C GLU A 45 7.98 -15.60 10.76
N GLN A 46 7.04 -15.34 9.84
CA GLN A 46 6.01 -14.31 9.97
C GLN A 46 4.69 -14.85 10.56
N GLY A 47 4.66 -16.08 11.05
CA GLY A 47 3.49 -16.72 11.65
C GLY A 47 2.56 -17.42 10.64
N TYR A 48 2.96 -17.55 9.38
CA TYR A 48 2.17 -18.22 8.35
C TYR A 48 2.70 -19.63 8.06
N GLU A 49 2.07 -20.63 8.68
CA GLU A 49 2.26 -22.04 8.34
C GLU A 49 1.79 -22.41 6.91
N LYS A 50 2.35 -23.50 6.35
CA LYS A 50 2.06 -23.98 4.98
C LYS A 50 0.57 -24.25 4.75
N GLU A 51 -0.14 -24.66 5.79
CA GLU A 51 -1.56 -24.98 5.78
C GLU A 51 -2.41 -23.73 5.48
N HIS A 52 -1.94 -22.55 5.90
CA HIS A 52 -2.60 -21.26 5.65
C HIS A 52 -2.54 -20.83 4.18
N ILE A 53 -1.67 -21.44 3.36
CA ILE A 53 -1.63 -21.16 1.92
C ILE A 53 -2.94 -21.65 1.30
N LYS A 54 -3.76 -20.72 0.80
CA LYS A 54 -5.07 -21.04 0.21
C LYS A 54 -4.98 -21.44 -1.26
N ALA A 55 -4.05 -20.84 -2.00
CA ALA A 55 -3.85 -21.10 -3.42
C ALA A 55 -2.38 -20.90 -3.82
N VAL A 56 -1.95 -21.60 -4.86
CA VAL A 56 -0.64 -21.44 -5.51
C VAL A 56 -0.88 -21.14 -6.98
N LEU A 57 -0.47 -19.98 -7.46
CA LEU A 57 -0.72 -19.54 -8.82
C LEU A 57 0.51 -19.76 -9.69
N LEU A 58 0.39 -20.64 -10.69
CA LEU A 58 1.45 -20.88 -11.67
C LEU A 58 1.39 -19.86 -12.81
N VAL A 59 2.45 -19.07 -12.95
CA VAL A 59 2.60 -18.01 -13.95
C VAL A 59 3.95 -18.17 -14.67
N GLY A 60 4.03 -17.73 -15.92
CA GLY A 60 5.18 -17.87 -16.81
C GLY A 60 5.05 -19.06 -17.78
N GLY A 61 5.70 -18.97 -18.95
CA GLY A 61 5.64 -19.99 -20.00
C GLY A 61 6.10 -21.37 -19.54
N SER A 62 7.19 -21.46 -18.78
CA SER A 62 7.72 -22.73 -18.25
C SER A 62 6.74 -23.44 -17.29
N SER A 63 5.77 -22.71 -16.72
CA SER A 63 4.73 -23.32 -15.91
C SER A 63 3.73 -24.16 -16.72
N LEU A 64 3.77 -24.09 -18.06
CA LEU A 64 3.02 -24.98 -18.96
C LEU A 64 3.64 -26.37 -19.06
N ILE A 65 4.91 -26.54 -18.68
CA ILE A 65 5.60 -27.84 -18.74
C ILE A 65 4.92 -28.83 -17.78
N PRO A 66 4.46 -30.00 -18.25
CA PRO A 66 3.70 -30.94 -17.41
C PRO A 66 4.44 -31.42 -16.16
N SER A 67 5.75 -31.71 -16.28
CA SER A 67 6.58 -32.12 -15.15
C SER A 67 6.70 -31.04 -14.07
N VAL A 68 6.91 -29.77 -14.46
CA VAL A 68 6.92 -28.62 -13.53
C VAL A 68 5.61 -28.51 -12.76
N ARG A 69 4.47 -28.59 -13.46
CA ARG A 69 3.14 -28.57 -12.82
C ARG A 69 2.96 -29.72 -11.83
N LYS A 70 3.38 -30.93 -12.23
CA LYS A 70 3.29 -32.13 -11.40
C LYS A 70 4.11 -31.96 -10.12
N THR A 71 5.35 -31.47 -10.23
CA THR A 71 6.23 -31.22 -9.07
C THR A 71 5.59 -30.26 -8.08
N VAL A 72 5.08 -29.11 -8.53
CA VAL A 72 4.44 -28.15 -7.61
C VAL A 72 3.15 -28.72 -7.02
N ARG A 73 2.38 -29.50 -7.80
CA ARG A 73 1.15 -30.16 -7.33
C ARG A 73 1.41 -31.26 -6.32
N GLN A 74 2.55 -31.94 -6.37
CA GLN A 74 2.96 -32.90 -5.32
C GLN A 74 3.14 -32.19 -3.96
N ILE A 75 3.55 -30.92 -3.96
CA ILE A 75 3.82 -30.16 -2.73
C ILE A 75 2.53 -29.56 -2.14
N PHE A 76 1.62 -29.05 -2.99
CA PHE A 76 0.48 -28.23 -2.59
C PHE A 76 -0.91 -28.79 -2.97
N GLY A 77 -0.96 -29.91 -3.70
CA GLY A 77 -2.22 -30.54 -4.11
C GLY A 77 -3.10 -29.63 -4.98
N ASP A 78 -4.41 -29.65 -4.72
CA ASP A 78 -5.41 -28.93 -5.53
C ASP A 78 -5.47 -27.41 -5.28
N LYS A 79 -4.62 -26.92 -4.37
CA LYS A 79 -4.37 -25.49 -4.18
C LYS A 79 -3.69 -24.88 -5.42
N VAL A 80 -3.00 -25.68 -6.24
CA VAL A 80 -2.32 -25.21 -7.46
C VAL A 80 -3.31 -24.85 -8.56
N LYS A 81 -3.26 -23.61 -9.04
CA LYS A 81 -4.08 -23.07 -10.14
C LYS A 81 -3.18 -22.55 -11.26
N TYR A 82 -3.61 -22.72 -12.51
CA TYR A 82 -2.82 -22.37 -13.70
C TYR A 82 -3.69 -21.80 -14.84
N HIS A 83 -4.77 -21.10 -14.53
CA HIS A 83 -5.75 -20.61 -15.51
C HIS A 83 -5.17 -19.59 -16.51
N ARG A 84 -4.28 -18.70 -16.04
CA ARG A 84 -3.73 -17.56 -16.80
C ARG A 84 -2.20 -17.51 -16.74
N PRO A 85 -1.49 -18.55 -17.22
CA PRO A 85 -0.06 -18.65 -17.01
C PRO A 85 0.74 -17.67 -17.87
N LEU A 86 0.21 -17.21 -19.01
CA LEU A 86 0.94 -16.36 -19.95
C LEU A 86 0.62 -14.87 -19.83
N ASP A 87 -0.59 -14.53 -19.40
CA ASP A 87 -1.13 -13.17 -19.48
C ASP A 87 -1.46 -12.55 -18.10
N ALA A 88 -1.41 -13.32 -17.00
CA ALA A 88 -1.70 -12.80 -15.66
C ALA A 88 -0.85 -11.58 -15.28
N VAL A 89 0.44 -11.56 -15.66
CA VAL A 89 1.33 -10.43 -15.37
C VAL A 89 0.90 -9.19 -16.13
N ALA A 90 0.68 -9.30 -17.44
CA ALA A 90 0.29 -8.17 -18.29
C ALA A 90 -1.07 -7.60 -17.88
N VAL A 91 -2.03 -8.48 -17.56
CA VAL A 91 -3.36 -8.07 -17.11
C VAL A 91 -3.30 -7.41 -15.74
N GLY A 92 -2.50 -7.94 -14.81
CA GLY A 92 -2.27 -7.32 -13.51
C GLY A 92 -1.66 -5.92 -13.64
N ALA A 93 -0.67 -5.75 -14.52
CA ALA A 93 -0.07 -4.45 -14.81
C ALA A 93 -1.08 -3.46 -15.42
N ALA A 94 -1.90 -3.90 -16.37
CA ALA A 94 -2.94 -3.07 -16.97
C ALA A 94 -4.00 -2.64 -15.94
N ALA A 95 -4.43 -3.56 -15.07
CA ALA A 95 -5.34 -3.26 -13.97
C ALA A 95 -4.75 -2.22 -13.00
N PHE A 96 -3.47 -2.36 -12.68
CA PHE A 96 -2.74 -1.40 -11.84
C PHE A 96 -2.70 0.01 -12.43
N VAL A 97 -2.32 0.13 -13.70
CA VAL A 97 -2.31 1.42 -14.39
C VAL A 97 -3.72 2.02 -14.51
N SER A 98 -4.75 1.16 -14.58
CA SER A 98 -6.15 1.60 -14.62
C SER A 98 -6.69 2.08 -13.26
N GLY A 99 -5.86 2.06 -12.20
CA GLY A 99 -6.23 2.55 -10.87
C GLY A 99 -7.06 1.54 -10.05
N VAL A 100 -6.98 0.25 -10.38
CA VAL A 100 -7.45 -0.83 -9.51
C VAL A 100 -6.52 -0.88 -8.29
N ASP A 101 -7.07 -0.60 -7.12
CA ASP A 101 -6.35 -0.65 -5.86
C ASP A 101 -6.15 -2.11 -5.41
N PHE A 102 -4.91 -2.51 -5.14
CA PHE A 102 -4.54 -3.88 -4.72
C PHE A 102 -4.41 -4.04 -3.21
N TYR A 103 -4.27 -2.93 -2.50
CA TYR A 103 -4.21 -2.91 -1.06
C TYR A 103 -5.63 -2.75 -0.54
N ASP A 104 -6.05 -3.65 0.34
CA ASP A 104 -7.30 -3.60 1.11
C ASP A 104 -7.25 -2.62 2.29
N HIS A 105 -6.15 -1.86 2.37
CA HIS A 105 -5.89 -0.87 3.39
C HIS A 105 -5.28 0.40 2.80
N ILE A 106 -5.36 1.48 3.58
CA ILE A 106 -4.76 2.78 3.27
C ILE A 106 -3.23 2.71 3.46
N GLN A 107 -2.46 3.21 2.49
CA GLN A 107 -1.00 3.16 2.49
C GLN A 107 -0.37 4.23 3.38
N HIS A 108 -0.94 5.44 3.38
CA HIS A 108 -0.34 6.59 4.07
C HIS A 108 -1.14 7.02 5.30
N GLU A 109 -0.48 7.73 6.20
CA GLU A 109 -1.17 8.43 7.28
C GLU A 109 -1.71 9.76 6.76
N TYR A 110 -2.94 10.10 7.14
CA TYR A 110 -3.58 11.36 6.80
C TYR A 110 -3.97 12.13 8.05
N ALA A 111 -3.72 13.43 8.06
CA ALA A 111 -3.92 14.30 9.20
C ALA A 111 -4.64 15.60 8.84
N LEU A 112 -5.34 16.17 9.81
CA LEU A 112 -5.93 17.50 9.74
C LEU A 112 -4.97 18.51 10.36
N ARG A 113 -4.65 19.58 9.65
CA ARG A 113 -3.88 20.71 10.20
C ARG A 113 -4.77 21.58 11.08
N PHE A 114 -4.28 21.98 12.25
CA PHE A 114 -4.97 22.93 13.12
C PHE A 114 -3.97 23.89 13.78
N PHE A 115 -4.44 25.05 14.21
CA PHE A 115 -3.60 26.02 14.90
C PHE A 115 -3.52 25.71 16.41
N ASN A 116 -2.33 25.43 16.92
CA ASN A 116 -2.08 25.25 18.35
C ASN A 116 -1.72 26.59 19.01
N ARG A 117 -2.63 27.10 19.83
CA ARG A 117 -2.45 28.39 20.53
C ARG A 117 -1.37 28.37 21.60
N GLN A 118 -1.07 27.22 22.21
CA GLN A 118 -0.04 27.11 23.25
C GLN A 118 1.36 27.24 22.63
N LYS A 119 1.55 26.67 21.44
CA LYS A 119 2.80 26.75 20.69
C LYS A 119 2.89 27.97 19.77
N ASN A 120 1.77 28.66 19.55
CA ASN A 120 1.64 29.72 18.54
C ASN A 120 2.09 29.26 17.13
N ASP A 121 1.80 28.00 16.80
CA ASP A 121 2.18 27.35 15.55
C ASP A 121 1.12 26.30 15.14
N TYR A 122 1.25 25.70 13.98
CA TYR A 122 0.36 24.64 13.49
C TYR A 122 0.78 23.26 13.98
N ASP A 123 -0.19 22.49 14.46
CA ASP A 123 -0.05 21.06 14.77
C ASP A 123 -1.00 20.24 13.86
N PHE A 124 -0.87 18.93 13.93
CA PHE A 124 -1.62 17.98 13.11
C PHE A 124 -2.32 16.95 13.98
N ILE A 125 -3.57 16.62 13.62
CA ILE A 125 -4.31 15.52 14.25
C ILE A 125 -4.45 14.41 13.22
N THR A 126 -3.87 13.24 13.50
CA THR A 126 -4.07 12.05 12.67
C THR A 126 -5.55 11.69 12.58
N LEU A 127 -6.06 11.64 11.35
CA LEU A 127 -7.40 11.21 10.99
C LEU A 127 -7.43 9.73 10.61
N VAL A 128 -6.48 9.30 9.79
CA VAL A 128 -6.38 7.93 9.25
C VAL A 128 -4.95 7.47 9.39
N ARG A 129 -4.72 6.27 9.92
CA ARG A 129 -3.38 5.67 9.99
C ARG A 129 -3.11 4.83 8.75
N ALA A 130 -1.84 4.69 8.38
CA ALA A 130 -1.43 3.64 7.46
C ALA A 130 -1.92 2.26 7.97
N ALA A 131 -2.22 1.36 7.03
CA ALA A 131 -2.84 0.05 7.26
C ALA A 131 -4.30 0.09 7.77
N THR A 132 -4.96 1.24 7.82
CA THR A 132 -6.41 1.28 8.13
C THR A 132 -7.17 0.55 7.01
N PRO A 133 -8.00 -0.47 7.32
CA PRO A 133 -8.80 -1.17 6.30
C PRO A 133 -9.87 -0.23 5.73
N TYR A 134 -10.33 -0.50 4.50
CA TYR A 134 -11.47 0.23 3.92
C TYR A 134 -12.45 -0.73 3.23
N PRO A 135 -13.75 -0.41 3.18
CA PRO A 135 -14.40 0.76 3.78
C PRO A 135 -14.36 0.75 5.31
N ALA A 136 -14.33 1.93 5.92
CA ALA A 136 -14.32 2.09 7.38
C ALA A 136 -15.21 3.26 7.80
N GLU A 137 -16.15 2.97 8.69
CA GLU A 137 -16.99 4.01 9.29
C GLU A 137 -16.30 4.65 10.50
N ASN A 138 -16.56 5.95 10.71
CA ASN A 138 -16.17 6.69 11.91
C ASN A 138 -14.68 6.53 12.30
N VAL A 139 -13.78 6.64 11.32
CA VAL A 139 -12.32 6.55 11.56
C VAL A 139 -11.81 7.64 12.50
N LYS A 140 -12.49 8.78 12.53
CA LYS A 140 -12.25 9.87 13.48
C LYS A 140 -13.51 10.69 13.68
N GLU A 141 -13.68 11.26 14.87
CA GLU A 141 -14.68 12.29 15.14
C GLU A 141 -14.02 13.48 15.84
N LEU A 142 -14.32 14.69 15.37
CA LEU A 142 -13.80 15.94 15.92
C LEU A 142 -14.91 16.99 15.91
N THR A 143 -14.96 17.84 16.93
CA THR A 143 -15.81 19.03 16.89
C THR A 143 -14.99 20.23 16.48
N ILE A 144 -15.28 20.78 15.31
CA ILE A 144 -14.59 21.95 14.76
C ILE A 144 -15.24 23.22 15.31
N LYS A 145 -14.37 24.16 15.71
CA LYS A 145 -14.70 25.41 16.40
C LYS A 145 -14.14 26.58 15.61
N ALA A 146 -14.78 27.74 15.71
CA ALA A 146 -14.20 28.96 15.15
C ALA A 146 -12.97 29.43 15.93
N SER A 147 -11.99 29.92 15.20
CA SER A 147 -10.74 30.46 15.72
C SER A 147 -10.86 31.93 16.17
N HIS A 148 -11.81 32.67 15.59
CA HIS A 148 -12.14 34.06 15.92
C HIS A 148 -13.65 34.30 15.83
N ASP A 149 -14.11 35.42 16.39
CA ASP A 149 -15.52 35.80 16.32
C ASP A 149 -15.89 36.22 14.90
N GLY A 150 -17.13 35.91 14.49
CA GLY A 150 -17.63 36.24 13.17
C GLY A 150 -17.06 35.36 12.05
N GLN A 151 -16.44 34.22 12.37
CA GLN A 151 -15.88 33.33 11.35
C GLN A 151 -17.00 32.62 10.58
N ALA A 152 -17.10 32.91 9.27
CA ALA A 152 -18.14 32.38 8.39
C ALA A 152 -17.73 31.12 7.60
N ALA A 153 -16.43 30.80 7.55
CA ALA A 153 -15.91 29.64 6.83
C ALA A 153 -14.77 28.97 7.61
N LEU A 154 -14.83 27.65 7.73
CA LEU A 154 -13.86 26.83 8.45
C LEU A 154 -13.28 25.80 7.47
N GLY A 155 -12.01 25.99 7.10
CA GLY A 155 -11.30 25.13 6.15
C GLY A 155 -10.89 23.80 6.76
N LEU A 156 -10.97 22.74 5.96
CA LEU A 156 -10.47 21.40 6.29
C LEU A 156 -9.27 21.09 5.40
N GLU A 157 -8.08 21.30 5.93
CA GLU A 157 -6.84 21.03 5.21
C GLU A 157 -6.31 19.65 5.57
N ILE A 158 -6.36 18.75 4.60
CA ILE A 158 -5.94 17.36 4.78
C ILE A 158 -4.51 17.22 4.28
N TYR A 159 -3.66 16.65 5.11
CA TYR A 159 -2.27 16.39 4.79
C TYR A 159 -2.00 14.89 4.74
N GLU A 160 -1.27 14.47 3.71
CA GLU A 160 -0.60 13.17 3.70
C GLU A 160 0.74 13.29 4.44
N ILE A 161 0.99 12.35 5.33
CA ILE A 161 2.17 12.29 6.17
C ILE A 161 3.10 11.21 5.60
N GLY A 162 4.16 11.65 4.93
CA GLY A 162 5.25 10.77 4.52
C GLY A 162 6.08 10.40 5.74
N ARG A 163 6.17 9.11 6.05
CA ARG A 163 7.19 8.59 6.96
C ARG A 163 8.31 8.01 6.11
N ASN A 164 9.56 8.36 6.42
CA ASN A 164 10.66 7.56 5.92
C ASN A 164 10.56 6.21 6.63
N HIS A 165 10.05 5.19 5.94
CA HIS A 165 10.45 3.84 6.25
C HIS A 165 11.94 3.78 5.92
N ALA A 166 12.78 4.15 6.89
CA ALA A 166 14.08 3.53 6.96
C ALA A 166 13.76 2.04 7.11
N ALA A 167 13.85 1.32 5.99
CA ALA A 167 14.07 -0.11 6.07
C ALA A 167 15.15 -0.30 7.14
N ASN A 168 14.99 -1.34 7.95
CA ASN A 168 15.89 -1.72 9.03
C ASN A 168 17.30 -2.14 8.51
N THR A 169 17.76 -1.55 7.41
CA THR A 169 19.16 -1.40 7.06
C THR A 169 19.73 -0.36 8.00
N GLY A 170 20.57 -0.75 8.95
CA GLY A 170 21.29 0.16 9.85
C GLY A 170 22.22 1.09 9.06
N VAL A 171 21.64 2.09 8.37
CA VAL A 171 22.37 3.15 7.69
C VAL A 171 22.86 4.07 8.80
N LEU A 172 24.13 3.88 9.15
CA LEU A 172 24.88 4.78 10.01
C LEU A 172 25.14 6.07 9.22
N ASP A 173 24.75 7.21 9.77
CA ASP A 173 25.13 8.52 9.20
C ASP A 173 26.63 8.75 9.49
N LEU A 174 27.41 9.06 8.45
CA LEU A 174 28.82 9.43 8.55
C LEU A 174 28.90 10.93 8.86
N VAL A 175 29.23 11.28 10.10
CA VAL A 175 29.38 12.67 10.53
C VAL A 175 30.85 12.95 10.81
N PHE A 176 31.39 14.04 10.26
CA PHE A 176 32.75 14.49 10.55
C PHE A 176 32.74 15.48 11.71
N ASP A 177 33.61 15.28 12.70
CA ASP A 177 33.84 16.28 13.73
C ASP A 177 34.69 17.45 13.22
N GLN A 178 34.84 18.49 14.04
CA GLN A 178 35.57 19.72 13.69
C GLN A 178 37.09 19.49 13.47
N ASN A 179 37.60 18.30 13.80
CA ASN A 179 38.98 17.88 13.58
C ASN A 179 39.10 16.88 12.42
N GLY A 180 38.01 16.61 11.68
CA GLY A 180 37.98 15.71 10.52
C GLY A 180 37.81 14.22 10.85
N GLY A 181 37.52 13.87 12.11
CA GLY A 181 37.23 12.48 12.52
C GLY A 181 35.84 12.04 12.07
N ALA A 182 35.75 10.94 11.32
CA ALA A 182 34.47 10.38 10.91
C ALA A 182 33.87 9.49 12.00
N VAL A 183 32.65 9.81 12.44
CA VAL A 183 31.90 9.04 13.45
C VAL A 183 30.58 8.58 12.84
N PHE A 184 30.28 7.30 13.02
CA PHE A 184 29.02 6.69 12.63
C PHE A 184 27.97 6.89 13.74
N ARG A 185 26.86 7.57 13.45
CA ARG A 185 25.70 7.64 14.36
C ARG A 185 24.52 6.83 13.83
N ALA A 186 23.88 6.07 14.72
CA ALA A 186 22.54 5.56 14.48
C ALA A 186 21.56 6.74 14.50
N LYS A 187 20.69 6.82 13.50
CA LYS A 187 19.64 7.83 13.43
C LYS A 187 18.54 7.43 14.43
N GLU A 188 18.27 8.27 15.42
CA GLU A 188 17.14 8.07 16.34
C GLU A 188 15.80 8.37 15.63
N ASP A 189 14.80 7.60 16.05
CA ASP A 189 13.42 7.37 15.59
C ASP A 189 12.65 8.41 14.73
N ASP A 190 11.91 7.84 13.77
CA ASP A 190 10.55 8.20 13.32
C ASP A 190 10.22 9.69 13.08
N GLU A 191 11.16 10.45 12.52
CA GLU A 191 10.84 11.78 12.01
C GLU A 191 9.98 11.68 10.74
N ILE A 192 8.75 12.21 10.83
CA ILE A 192 7.88 12.53 9.70
C ILE A 192 8.75 13.20 8.62
N SER A 193 8.95 12.54 7.50
CA SER A 193 9.90 12.97 6.48
C SER A 193 9.33 14.03 5.55
N SER A 194 8.00 14.10 5.45
CA SER A 194 7.32 15.10 4.62
C SER A 194 5.83 15.21 4.96
N ARG A 195 5.24 16.39 4.70
CA ARG A 195 3.81 16.65 4.82
C ARG A 195 3.33 17.29 3.51
N PHE A 196 2.32 16.69 2.87
CA PHE A 196 1.78 17.17 1.60
C PHE A 196 0.31 17.57 1.75
N TRP A 197 -0.05 18.81 1.41
CA TRP A 197 -1.44 19.26 1.45
C TRP A 197 -2.21 18.71 0.24
N ILE A 198 -2.88 17.58 0.41
CA ILE A 198 -3.45 16.81 -0.71
C ILE A 198 -4.73 17.42 -1.31
N ASN A 199 -5.47 18.23 -0.54
CA ASN A 199 -6.65 18.94 -1.03
C ASN A 199 -6.41 20.43 -1.30
N GLU A 200 -5.16 20.87 -1.49
CA GLU A 200 -4.80 22.26 -1.79
C GLU A 200 -5.50 22.81 -3.04
N LYS A 201 -5.63 21.99 -4.09
CA LYS A 201 -6.28 22.40 -5.35
C LYS A 201 -7.81 22.48 -5.25
N SER A 202 -8.40 21.88 -4.22
CA SER A 202 -9.86 21.85 -4.00
C SER A 202 -10.17 21.87 -2.49
N PRO A 203 -9.85 22.97 -1.80
CA PRO A 203 -10.00 23.08 -0.35
C PRO A 203 -11.48 23.01 0.04
N THR A 204 -11.77 22.28 1.12
CA THR A 204 -13.14 22.14 1.62
C THR A 204 -13.38 23.08 2.77
N PHE A 205 -14.54 23.77 2.76
CA PHE A 205 -14.95 24.68 3.81
C PHE A 205 -16.32 24.31 4.36
N ILE A 206 -16.44 24.31 5.69
CA ILE A 206 -17.74 24.31 6.38
C ILE A 206 -18.19 25.76 6.51
N LYS A 207 -19.38 26.07 5.98
CA LYS A 207 -19.98 27.40 6.06
C LYS A 207 -20.79 27.54 7.35
N ALA A 208 -20.59 28.66 8.06
CA ALA A 208 -21.28 28.98 9.29
C ALA A 208 -22.30 30.09 9.06
N GLU A 209 -23.59 29.76 9.17
CA GLU A 209 -24.70 30.71 9.06
C GLU A 209 -25.65 30.56 10.25
N PRO A 210 -25.76 31.56 11.15
CA PRO A 210 -25.00 32.82 11.18
C PRO A 210 -23.50 32.59 11.43
N PRO A 211 -22.60 33.58 11.27
CA PRO A 211 -21.18 33.41 11.56
C PRO A 211 -20.90 32.91 12.99
N ALA A 212 -19.91 32.03 13.16
CA ALA A 212 -19.63 31.36 14.42
C ALA A 212 -18.84 32.24 15.41
N LYS A 213 -19.03 31.99 16.72
CA LYS A 213 -18.26 32.64 17.79
C LYS A 213 -17.00 31.85 18.11
N LYS A 214 -15.93 32.55 18.50
CA LYS A 214 -14.64 31.95 18.86
C LYS A 214 -14.83 30.89 19.95
N GLY A 215 -14.30 29.69 19.71
CA GLY A 215 -14.34 28.59 20.68
C GLY A 215 -15.67 27.84 20.80
N GLU A 216 -16.71 28.28 20.08
CA GLU A 216 -18.02 27.63 20.05
C GLU A 216 -17.91 26.21 19.43
N PRO A 217 -18.29 25.14 20.16
CA PRO A 217 -18.35 23.76 19.65
C PRO A 217 -19.52 23.58 18.68
N ARG A 218 -19.31 23.94 17.42
CA ARG A 218 -20.42 24.07 16.47
C ARG A 218 -20.56 22.93 15.46
N PHE A 219 -19.44 22.41 14.94
CA PHE A 219 -19.49 21.45 13.84
C PHE A 219 -18.89 20.11 14.25
N PRO A 220 -19.68 19.18 14.82
CA PRO A 220 -19.28 17.78 14.88
C PRO A 220 -19.04 17.25 13.46
N VAL A 221 -17.82 16.78 13.23
CA VAL A 221 -17.37 16.19 11.96
C VAL A 221 -16.99 14.75 12.22
N ARG A 222 -17.70 13.84 11.56
CA ARG A 222 -17.35 12.42 11.50
C ARG A 222 -16.66 12.13 10.18
N PHE A 223 -15.48 11.52 10.27
CA PHE A 223 -14.68 11.08 9.15
C PHE A 223 -14.92 9.59 8.90
N SER A 224 -15.02 9.20 7.62
CA SER A 224 -15.14 7.80 7.18
C SER A 224 -14.30 7.57 5.93
N ILE A 225 -14.11 6.31 5.56
CA ILE A 225 -13.46 5.90 4.31
C ILE A 225 -14.45 5.02 3.54
N ASP A 226 -14.79 5.41 2.32
CA ASP A 226 -15.72 4.63 1.50
C ASP A 226 -15.03 3.47 0.75
N GLY A 227 -15.80 2.67 0.02
CA GLY A 227 -15.28 1.52 -0.74
C GLY A 227 -14.36 1.91 -1.91
N ASN A 228 -14.27 3.20 -2.25
CA ASN A 228 -13.40 3.73 -3.30
C ASN A 228 -12.18 4.47 -2.72
N LYS A 229 -11.81 4.18 -1.46
CA LYS A 229 -10.72 4.85 -0.71
C LYS A 229 -10.88 6.36 -0.60
N ARG A 230 -12.10 6.91 -0.54
CA ARG A 230 -12.28 8.35 -0.35
C ARG A 230 -12.48 8.67 1.13
N LEU A 231 -11.69 9.62 1.65
CA LEU A 231 -11.97 10.22 2.95
C LEU A 231 -13.24 11.05 2.82
N CYS A 232 -14.26 10.67 3.56
CA CYS A 232 -15.58 11.30 3.54
C CYS A 232 -15.86 11.98 4.88
N ILE A 233 -16.69 13.02 4.85
CA ILE A 233 -17.17 13.70 6.05
C ILE A 233 -18.68 13.72 6.16
N THR A 234 -19.17 13.64 7.39
CA THR A 234 -20.55 13.97 7.75
C THR A 234 -20.51 15.07 8.80
N VAL A 235 -21.21 16.17 8.53
CA VAL A 235 -21.18 17.37 9.37
C VAL A 235 -22.60 17.85 9.63
N THR A 236 -22.88 18.09 10.91
CA THR A 236 -24.09 18.78 11.37
C THR A 236 -23.70 20.11 11.97
N ASP A 237 -24.48 21.16 11.72
CA ASP A 237 -24.34 22.43 12.42
C ASP A 237 -25.19 22.40 13.69
N ASN A 238 -24.55 22.36 14.86
CA ASN A 238 -25.25 22.32 16.15
C ASN A 238 -26.12 23.57 16.40
N ALA A 239 -25.80 24.71 15.78
CA ALA A 239 -26.56 25.94 15.99
C ALA A 239 -27.90 25.92 15.23
N SER A 240 -27.94 25.31 14.05
CA SER A 240 -29.14 25.24 13.20
C SER A 240 -29.82 23.85 13.19
N GLY A 241 -29.14 22.82 13.70
CA GLY A 241 -29.55 21.42 13.60
C GLY A 241 -29.45 20.83 12.19
N LYS A 242 -29.01 21.60 11.19
CA LYS A 242 -28.97 21.17 9.80
C LYS A 242 -27.74 20.29 9.53
N GLN A 243 -27.95 19.22 8.79
CA GLN A 243 -26.85 18.42 8.25
C GLN A 243 -26.28 19.12 7.00
N LEU A 244 -25.07 19.64 7.12
CA LEU A 244 -24.38 20.37 6.05
C LEU A 244 -23.73 19.43 5.03
N PHE A 245 -23.17 18.32 5.52
CA PHE A 245 -22.54 17.30 4.68
C PHE A 245 -23.02 15.90 5.09
N ARG A 246 -23.29 15.05 4.10
CA ARG A 246 -23.64 13.64 4.30
C ARG A 246 -22.74 12.75 3.46
N ASN A 247 -21.84 12.01 4.11
CA ASN A 247 -20.86 11.16 3.45
C ASN A 247 -20.18 11.86 2.25
N PHE A 248 -19.84 13.13 2.44
CA PHE A 248 -19.32 13.99 1.38
C PHE A 248 -17.85 13.66 1.14
N PRO A 249 -17.42 13.27 -0.07
CA PRO A 249 -16.05 12.90 -0.35
C PRO A 249 -15.14 14.14 -0.38
N LEU A 250 -14.11 14.16 0.47
CA LEU A 250 -13.10 15.21 0.51
C LEU A 250 -11.98 14.97 -0.49
N ILE A 251 -11.39 13.78 -0.47
CA ILE A 251 -10.18 13.44 -1.22
C ILE A 251 -10.05 11.93 -1.36
N ARG A 252 -9.41 11.46 -2.43
CA ARG A 252 -9.03 10.05 -2.61
C ARG A 252 -7.72 9.80 -1.86
N LEU A 253 -7.69 8.73 -1.08
CA LEU A 253 -6.53 8.22 -0.36
C LEU A 253 -5.84 7.15 -1.20
N THR A 254 -4.55 6.94 -0.98
CA THR A 254 -3.74 5.89 -1.59
C THR A 254 -3.54 4.72 -0.63
#